data_AF-A0A8T4M6B3-F1
#
_entry.id   AF-A0A8T4M6B3-F1
#
_cell.length_a   1.000
_cell.length_b   1.000
_cell.length_c   1.000
_cell.angle_alpha   90.00
_cell.angle_beta   90.00
_cell.angle_gamma   90.00
#
_symmetry.space_group_name_H-M   'P 1'
#
loop_
_entity.id
_entity.type
_entity.pdbx_description
1 polymer ?
#
loop_
_entity_poly.entity_id
_entity_poly.type
_entity_poly.pdbx_seq_one_letter_code
_entity_poly.pdbx_strand_id
1 'polypeptide(L)' 'MKTQNCLECKKSFEVSPNVRFKRKYCKKCSEKRKKMWDNQWKVKFEDLDDE' A
#
# COMPACT_ATOMS: atom_id res chain seq x y z
N MET A 1 -18.55 -14.20 -3.40
CA MET A 1 -17.39 -13.33 -3.12
C MET A 1 -17.13 -13.34 -1.62
N LYS A 2 -15.87 -13.27 -1.16
CA LYS A 2 -15.56 -13.19 0.29
C LYS A 2 -15.31 -11.73 0.65
N THR A 3 -15.70 -11.33 1.86
CA THR A 3 -15.39 -9.99 2.40
C THR A 3 -14.32 -10.12 3.48
N GLN A 4 -13.41 -9.15 3.54
CA GLN A 4 -12.36 -9.07 4.55
C GLN A 4 -12.24 -7.62 5.04
N ASN A 5 -11.87 -7.42 6.30
CA ASN A 5 -11.55 -6.10 6.83
C ASN A 5 -10.14 -5.67 6.46
N CYS A 6 -9.99 -4.40 6.07
CA CYS A 6 -8.69 -3.78 5.88
C CYS A 6 -8.00 -3.64 7.24
N LEU A 7 -6.75 -4.10 7.35
CA LEU A 7 -5.99 -3.98 8.60
C LEU A 7 -5.66 -2.53 8.99
N GLU A 8 -5.78 -1.57 8.07
CA GLU A 8 -5.43 -0.17 8.31
C GLU A 8 -6.67 0.67 8.63
N CYS A 9 -7.66 0.71 7.74
CA CYS A 9 -8.86 1.52 7.93
C CYS A 9 -10.06 0.75 8.51
N LYS A 10 -9.90 -0.54 8.83
CA LYS A 10 -10.93 -1.46 9.35
C LYS A 10 -12.18 -1.65 8.48
N LYS A 11 -12.28 -0.95 7.35
CA LYS A 11 -13.39 -1.07 6.39
C LYS A 11 -13.40 -2.45 5.74
N SER A 12 -14.60 -3.03 5.64
CA SER A 12 -14.86 -4.27 4.90
C SER A 12 -14.71 -4.02 3.41
N PHE A 13 -14.02 -4.91 2.69
CA PHE A 13 -13.89 -4.86 1.25
C PHE A 13 -13.98 -6.26 0.65
N GLU A 14 -14.37 -6.32 -0.62
CA GLU A 14 -14.52 -7.58 -1.34
C GLU A 14 -13.15 -8.12 -1.78
N VAL A 15 -12.95 -9.41 -1.54
CA VAL A 15 -11.78 -10.17 -1.95
C VAL A 15 -12.20 -11.35 -2.82
N SER A 16 -11.48 -11.51 -3.92
CA SER A 16 -11.65 -12.66 -4.79
C SER A 16 -11.07 -13.91 -4.10
N PRO A 17 -11.79 -15.03 -4.04
CA PRO A 17 -11.31 -16.24 -3.36
C PRO A 17 -10.15 -16.93 -4.10
N ASN A 18 -10.02 -16.71 -5.42
CA ASN A 18 -9.00 -17.35 -6.27
C ASN A 18 -7.73 -16.50 -6.49
N VAL A 19 -7.39 -15.61 -5.55
CA VAL A 19 -6.15 -14.84 -5.66
C VAL A 19 -4.96 -15.66 -5.14
N ARG A 20 -3.88 -15.71 -5.93
CA ARG A 20 -2.61 -16.34 -5.51
C ARG A 20 -2.05 -15.71 -4.23
N PHE A 21 -2.28 -14.41 -4.04
CA PHE A 21 -1.86 -13.66 -2.85
C PHE A 21 -3.06 -12.94 -2.23
N LYS A 22 -3.34 -13.25 -0.95
CA LYS A 22 -4.41 -12.61 -0.20
C LYS A 22 -4.08 -11.15 0.08
N ARG A 23 -4.99 -10.24 -0.29
CA ARG A 23 -4.84 -8.80 0.01
C ARG A 23 -5.12 -8.55 1.48
N LYS A 24 -4.20 -7.90 2.19
CA LYS A 24 -4.36 -7.50 3.61
C LYS A 24 -5.03 -6.14 3.78
N TYR A 25 -5.00 -5.31 2.73
CA TYR A 25 -5.46 -3.92 2.74
C TYR A 25 -6.48 -3.71 1.63
N CYS A 26 -7.41 -2.79 1.85
CA CYS A 26 -8.29 -2.31 0.79
C CYS A 26 -7.48 -1.58 -0.29
N LYS A 27 -8.08 -1.39 -1.47
CA LYS A 27 -7.42 -0.78 -2.63
C LYS A 27 -6.74 0.56 -2.28
N LYS A 28 -7.47 1.46 -1.59
CA LYS A 28 -6.97 2.78 -1.16
C LYS A 28 -5.73 2.71 -0.26
N CYS A 29 -5.78 1.92 0.81
CA CYS A 29 -4.66 1.76 1.75
C CYS A 29 -3.45 1.10 1.08
N SER A 30 -3.70 0.12 0.21
CA SER A 30 -2.65 -0.53 -0.58
C SER A 30 -1.95 0.46 -1.53
N GLU A 31 -2.70 1.33 -2.20
CA GLU A 31 -2.14 2.37 -3.08
C GLU A 31 -1.34 3.40 -2.30
N LYS A 32 -1.84 3.83 -1.13
CA LYS A 32 -1.14 4.78 -0.26
C LYS A 32 0.23 4.24 0.15
N ARG A 33 0.31 2.97 0.57
CA ARG A 33 1.60 2.34 0.91
C ARG A 33 2.52 2.17 -0.27
N LYS A 34 1.98 1.82 -1.45
CA LYS A 34 2.81 1.73 -2.65
C LYS A 34 3.49 3.07 -2.94
N LYS A 35 2.75 4.19 -2.82
CA LYS A 35 3.32 5.53 -2.96
C LYS A 35 4.36 5.86 -1.88
N MET A 36 4.12 5.48 -0.62
CA MET A 36 5.12 5.69 0.44
C MET A 36 6.39 4.89 0.18
N TRP A 37 6.28 3.63 -0.25
CA TRP A 37 7.41 2.78 -0.60
C TRP A 37 8.20 3.33 -1.79
N ASP A 38 7.49 3.78 -2.83
CA ASP A 38 8.10 4.41 -4.01
C ASP A 38 8.83 5.71 -3.65
N ASN A 39 8.24 6.51 -2.75
CA ASN A 39 8.86 7.74 -2.24
C ASN A 39 9.99 7.49 -1.23
N GLN A 40 10.06 6.31 -0.60
CA GLN A 40 11.08 6.01 0.41
C GLN A 40 12.50 6.01 -0.16
N TRP A 41 12.63 5.71 -1.46
CA TRP A 41 13.89 5.67 -2.19
C TRP A 41 14.14 6.91 -3.04
N LYS A 42 13.27 7.92 -2.89
CA LYS A 42 13.41 9.19 -3.58
C LYS A 42 14.43 10.05 -2.83
N VAL A 43 15.68 9.57 -2.80
CA VAL A 43 16.83 10.39 -2.46
C VAL A 43 16.93 11.42 -3.58
N LYS A 44 16.57 12.67 -3.30
CA LYS A 44 16.87 13.75 -4.22
C LYS A 44 18.37 13.98 -4.15
N PHE A 45 19.03 13.94 -5.31
CA PHE A 45 20.44 14.33 -5.43
C PHE A 45 20.68 15.79 -5.00
N GLU A 46 19.62 16.60 -4.83
CA GLU A 46 19.66 17.99 -4.35
C GLU A 46 19.86 18.13 -2.83
N ASP A 47 19.79 17.05 -2.04
CA ASP A 47 20.07 17.07 -0.59
C ASP A 47 21.54 16.66 -0.27
N LEU A 48 22.40 16.62 -1.30
CA LEU A 48 23.85 16.41 -1.22
C LEU A 48 24.59 17.67 -1.71
N ASP A 49 24.15 18.85 -1.27
CA ASP A 49 25.04 20.02 -1.25
C ASP A 49 25.89 19.92 0.03
N ASP A 50 27.11 19.44 -0.19
CA ASP A 50 28.25 19.45 0.73
C ASP A 50 28.68 20.92 0.87
N GLU A 51 28.29 21.58 1.97
CA GLU A 51 28.92 22.84 2.44
C GLU A 51 29.57 22.62 3.81
#